data_AF-A0A661X5R7-F1
#
_entry.id   AF-A0A661X5R7-F1
#
_cell.length_a   1.000
_cell.length_b   1.000
_cell.length_c   1.000
_cell.angle_alpha   90.00
_cell.angle_beta   90.00
_cell.angle_gamma   90.00
#
_symmetry.space_group_name_H-M   'P 1'
#
loop_
_entity.id
_entity.type
_entity.pdbx_description
1 polymer ?
#
loop_
_entity_poly.entity_id
_entity_poly.type
_entity_poly.pdbx_seq_one_letter_code
_entity_poly.pdbx_strand_id
1 'polypeptide(L)'
;YSKTAERYVEFVKSIPYLKAWLSVHPDPKPDSPLFVTLRGRPTRLTYNGFRMVLIRALKRAKLKKRVHAHLFRHQVATELLSTERLPEEAVRVYMGWKHGSRMVSRYSHVTSEKANELVMRARYGLKTSEEKEEPKGYKECPRCGRMVPIDSKYCNYCGLVLDREELMRERELMRRVDELIELLRENPQLLDQLKKLVKK
;
A
#
# COMPACT_ATOMS: atom_id res chain seq x y z
N TYR A 1 -8.28 -8.91 25.84
CA TYR A 1 -7.17 -8.75 24.89
C TYR A 1 -6.09 -7.80 25.43
N SER A 2 -4.91 -8.30 25.84
CA SER A 2 -3.74 -7.50 26.28
C SER A 2 -2.71 -7.34 25.15
N LYS A 3 -1.69 -6.48 25.32
CA LYS A 3 -0.53 -6.36 24.41
C LYS A 3 0.23 -7.69 24.20
N THR A 4 -0.01 -8.67 25.06
CA THR A 4 0.67 -9.96 25.15
C THR A 4 -0.14 -11.15 24.64
N ALA A 5 -1.42 -10.97 24.32
CA ALA A 5 -2.22 -12.04 23.73
C ALA A 5 -1.91 -12.13 22.23
N GLU A 6 -1.70 -13.36 21.74
CA GLU A 6 -1.63 -13.62 20.31
C GLU A 6 -2.93 -13.20 19.63
N ARG A 7 -2.81 -12.65 18.42
CA ARG A 7 -3.96 -12.28 17.61
C ARG A 7 -3.66 -12.49 16.15
N TYR A 8 -4.69 -12.87 15.41
CA TYR A 8 -4.66 -12.92 13.97
C TYR A 8 -5.02 -11.54 13.38
N VAL A 9 -4.28 -11.11 12.36
CA VAL A 9 -4.53 -9.86 11.63
C VAL A 9 -4.36 -10.14 10.15
N GLU A 10 -5.38 -9.88 9.36
CA GLU A 10 -5.29 -9.97 7.89
C GLU A 10 -4.59 -8.75 7.29
N PHE A 11 -3.79 -8.95 6.25
CA PHE A 11 -3.00 -7.88 5.62
C PHE A 11 -2.94 -7.98 4.09
N VAL A 12 -4.07 -7.83 3.41
CA VAL A 12 -4.16 -7.99 1.93
C VAL A 12 -3.18 -7.08 1.16
N LYS A 13 -3.08 -5.79 1.52
CA LYS A 13 -2.20 -4.81 0.85
C LYS A 13 -0.72 -5.19 0.90
N SER A 14 -0.28 -5.89 1.95
CA SER A 14 1.14 -6.20 2.19
C SER A 14 1.60 -7.52 1.54
N ILE A 15 0.66 -8.38 1.13
CA ILE A 15 0.94 -9.70 0.54
C ILE A 15 1.99 -9.66 -0.59
N PRO A 16 1.88 -8.80 -1.63
CA PRO A 16 2.85 -8.83 -2.72
C PRO A 16 4.27 -8.47 -2.26
N TYR A 17 4.40 -7.49 -1.36
CA TYR A 17 5.69 -7.08 -0.81
C TYR A 17 6.31 -8.16 0.06
N LEU A 18 5.49 -8.86 0.87
CA LEU A 18 5.97 -9.97 1.68
C LEU A 18 6.38 -11.17 0.82
N LYS A 19 5.64 -11.50 -0.24
CA LYS A 19 6.04 -12.56 -1.18
C LYS A 19 7.35 -12.23 -1.87
N ALA A 20 7.52 -10.99 -2.36
CA ALA A 20 8.75 -10.55 -2.99
C ALA A 20 9.94 -10.56 -2.01
N TRP A 21 9.71 -10.25 -0.73
CA TRP A 21 10.73 -10.35 0.30
C TRP A 21 11.10 -11.80 0.62
N LEU A 22 10.11 -12.69 0.76
CA LEU A 22 10.33 -14.11 1.03
C LEU A 22 11.12 -14.79 -0.09
N SER A 23 10.92 -14.41 -1.35
CA SER A 23 11.68 -14.98 -2.48
C SER A 23 13.17 -14.63 -2.47
N VAL A 24 13.58 -13.60 -1.74
CA VAL A 24 14.98 -13.16 -1.62
C VAL A 24 15.48 -13.20 -0.17
N HIS A 25 14.76 -13.88 0.73
CA HIS A 25 15.08 -13.92 2.14
C HIS A 25 16.41 -14.65 2.35
N PRO A 26 17.38 -14.08 3.10
CA PRO A 26 18.72 -14.67 3.22
C PRO A 26 18.77 -15.94 4.09
N ASP A 27 17.70 -16.24 4.84
CA ASP A 27 17.58 -17.48 5.64
C ASP A 27 16.11 -17.96 5.65
N PRO A 28 15.65 -18.68 4.61
CA PRO A 28 14.22 -18.94 4.37
C PRO A 28 13.64 -20.11 5.20
N LYS A 29 14.11 -20.31 6.44
CA LYS A 29 13.61 -21.38 7.32
C LYS A 29 12.33 -20.93 8.04
N PRO A 30 11.41 -21.85 8.36
CA PRO A 30 10.14 -21.50 9.03
C PRO A 30 10.30 -20.71 10.34
N ASP A 31 11.31 -21.06 11.14
CA ASP A 31 11.54 -20.44 12.47
C ASP A 31 12.46 -19.21 12.42
N SER A 32 12.98 -18.86 11.25
CA SER A 32 13.87 -17.72 11.10
C SER A 32 13.07 -16.41 11.24
N PRO A 33 13.63 -15.35 11.87
CA PRO A 33 12.95 -14.08 11.97
C PRO A 33 12.57 -13.55 10.58
N LEU A 34 11.30 -13.16 10.39
CA LEU A 34 10.79 -12.69 9.09
C LEU A 34 11.54 -11.46 8.56
N PHE A 35 11.99 -10.57 9.45
CA PHE A 35 12.78 -9.39 9.07
C PHE A 35 14.15 -9.46 9.72
N VAL A 36 15.20 -9.42 8.89
CA VAL A 36 16.59 -9.61 9.31
C VAL A 36 17.51 -8.48 8.86
N THR A 37 18.68 -8.41 9.48
CA THR A 37 19.81 -7.61 9.00
C THR A 37 20.35 -8.20 7.70
N LEU A 38 20.60 -7.34 6.70
CA LEU A 38 21.15 -7.75 5.41
C LEU A 38 22.68 -7.69 5.35
N ARG A 39 23.34 -7.07 6.35
CA ARG A 39 24.79 -6.97 6.42
C ARG A 39 25.30 -7.97 7.45
N GLY A 40 26.32 -8.74 7.06
CA GLY A 40 26.88 -9.79 7.90
C GLY A 40 25.91 -10.95 8.10
N ARG A 41 26.03 -11.64 9.24
CA ARG A 41 25.15 -12.77 9.57
C ARG A 41 23.69 -12.29 9.70
N PRO A 42 22.72 -12.92 9.03
CA PRO A 42 21.30 -12.60 9.19
C PRO A 42 20.88 -12.79 10.65
N THR A 43 20.46 -11.69 11.28
CA THR A 43 19.93 -11.69 12.65
C THR A 43 18.65 -10.88 12.68
N ARG A 44 17.81 -11.09 13.71
CA ARG A 44 16.53 -10.38 13.85
C ARG A 44 16.75 -8.86 13.76
N LEU A 45 15.96 -8.20 12.92
CA LEU A 45 16.00 -6.75 12.79
C LEU A 45 15.61 -6.08 14.11
N THR A 46 16.49 -5.23 14.64
CA THR A 46 16.23 -4.49 15.88
C THR A 46 15.28 -3.32 15.64
N TYR A 47 14.66 -2.82 16.71
CA TYR A 47 13.81 -1.61 16.64
C TYR A 47 14.56 -0.41 16.05
N ASN A 48 15.81 -0.19 16.45
CA ASN A 48 16.65 0.87 15.89
C ASN A 48 16.96 0.63 14.40
N GLY A 49 17.21 -0.62 14.00
CA GLY A 49 17.38 -0.99 12.60
C GLY A 49 16.15 -0.62 11.75
N PHE A 50 14.97 -1.01 12.21
CA PHE A 50 13.70 -0.64 11.59
C PHE A 50 13.51 0.89 11.53
N ARG A 51 13.78 1.60 12.63
CA ARG A 51 13.69 3.07 12.69
C ARG A 51 14.56 3.73 11.63
N MET A 52 15.77 3.23 11.39
CA MET A 52 16.66 3.77 10.34
C MET A 52 16.14 3.47 8.93
N VAL A 53 15.55 2.30 8.70
CA VAL A 53 14.87 1.98 7.42
C VAL A 53 13.73 2.97 7.16
N LEU A 54 12.89 3.22 8.17
CA LEU A 54 11.80 4.18 8.09
C LEU A 54 12.30 5.60 7.78
N ILE A 55 13.30 6.10 8.49
CA ILE A 55 13.87 7.44 8.26
C ILE A 55 14.39 7.59 6.83
N ARG A 56 15.09 6.57 6.30
CA ARG A 56 15.57 6.59 4.91
C ARG A 56 14.42 6.64 3.91
N ALA A 57 13.35 5.87 4.14
CA ALA A 57 12.16 5.90 3.30
C ALA A 57 11.48 7.29 3.31
N LEU A 58 11.34 7.91 4.49
CA LEU A 58 10.77 9.25 4.64
C LEU A 58 11.62 10.32 3.93
N LYS A 59 12.95 10.22 4.01
CA LYS A 59 13.86 11.11 3.29
C LYS A 59 13.69 10.98 1.77
N ARG A 60 13.60 9.76 1.24
CA ARG A 60 13.34 9.53 -0.20
C ARG A 60 11.99 10.08 -0.63
N ALA A 61 10.97 9.95 0.22
CA ALA A 61 9.64 10.51 0.00
C ALA A 61 9.56 12.03 0.20
N LYS A 62 10.67 12.71 0.55
CA LYS A 62 10.75 14.16 0.82
C LYS A 62 9.74 14.64 1.89
N LEU A 63 9.38 13.77 2.83
CA LEU A 63 8.46 14.10 3.91
C LEU A 63 9.18 14.86 5.03
N LYS A 64 8.71 16.09 5.31
CA LYS A 64 9.24 16.95 6.38
C LYS A 64 8.59 16.70 7.75
N LYS A 65 7.47 15.96 7.78
CA LYS A 65 6.71 15.67 9.01
C LYS A 65 7.45 14.64 9.87
N ARG A 66 7.32 14.75 11.19
CA ARG A 66 7.82 13.75 12.14
C ARG A 66 6.96 12.50 12.05
N VAL A 67 7.47 11.46 11.42
CA VAL A 67 6.79 10.15 11.28
C VAL A 67 7.53 9.09 12.08
N HIS A 68 6.79 8.30 12.84
CA HIS A 68 7.29 7.16 13.61
C HIS A 68 6.34 5.97 13.49
N ALA A 69 6.79 4.76 13.85
CA ALA A 69 6.02 3.52 13.68
C ALA A 69 4.59 3.60 14.24
N HIS A 70 4.45 4.13 15.46
CA HIS A 70 3.15 4.25 16.12
C HIS A 70 2.20 5.24 15.41
N LEU A 71 2.70 6.17 14.59
CA LEU A 71 1.84 7.09 13.85
C LEU A 71 1.00 6.35 12.79
N PHE A 72 1.60 5.38 12.09
CA PHE A 72 0.85 4.53 11.15
C PHE A 72 -0.27 3.76 11.85
N ARG A 73 -0.01 3.29 13.07
CA ARG A 73 -1.04 2.62 13.88
C ARG A 73 -2.16 3.58 14.30
N HIS A 74 -1.83 4.84 14.62
CA HIS A 74 -2.84 5.87 14.87
C HIS A 74 -3.68 6.16 13.63
N GLN A 75 -3.04 6.26 12.46
CA GLN A 75 -3.71 6.51 11.21
C GLN A 75 -4.72 5.39 10.88
N VAL A 76 -4.30 4.13 10.98
CA VAL A 76 -5.21 2.98 10.78
C VAL A 76 -6.39 3.01 11.76
N ALA A 77 -6.16 3.36 13.04
CA ALA A 77 -7.27 3.51 13.99
C ALA A 77 -8.27 4.59 13.56
N THR A 78 -7.78 5.75 13.13
CA THR A 78 -8.62 6.84 12.61
C THR A 78 -9.39 6.42 11.37
N GLU A 79 -8.74 5.75 10.42
CA GLU A 79 -9.38 5.26 9.19
C GLU A 79 -10.53 4.30 9.52
N LEU A 80 -10.30 3.30 10.39
CA LEU A 80 -11.32 2.32 10.76
C LEU A 80 -12.51 2.93 11.52
N LEU A 81 -12.26 3.85 12.46
CA LEU A 81 -13.30 4.42 13.33
C LEU A 81 -13.99 5.64 12.73
N SER A 82 -13.23 6.58 12.19
CA SER A 82 -13.74 7.89 11.77
C SER A 82 -14.15 7.87 10.30
N THR A 83 -13.37 7.21 9.44
CA THR A 83 -13.62 7.19 7.99
C THR A 83 -14.54 6.04 7.58
N GLU A 84 -14.22 4.81 7.99
CA GLU A 84 -14.95 3.59 7.62
C GLU A 84 -16.09 3.26 8.59
N ARG A 85 -16.10 3.92 9.76
CA ARG A 85 -17.19 3.85 10.75
C ARG A 85 -17.50 2.43 11.20
N LEU A 86 -16.46 1.60 11.32
CA LEU A 86 -16.60 0.25 11.83
C LEU A 86 -17.02 0.27 13.30
N PRO A 87 -17.75 -0.76 13.77
CA PRO A 87 -18.11 -0.89 15.18
C PRO A 87 -16.87 -0.84 16.08
N GLU A 88 -16.95 -0.06 17.17
CA GLU A 88 -15.80 0.15 18.08
C GLU A 88 -15.21 -1.17 18.60
N GLU A 89 -16.05 -2.15 18.90
CA GLU A 89 -15.61 -3.44 19.43
C GLU A 89 -14.82 -4.24 18.38
N ALA A 90 -15.23 -4.21 17.11
CA ALA A 90 -14.50 -4.84 16.02
C ALA A 90 -13.10 -4.20 15.86
N VAL A 91 -13.04 -2.85 15.91
CA VAL A 91 -11.75 -2.14 15.85
C VAL A 91 -10.89 -2.44 17.08
N ARG A 92 -11.47 -2.56 18.28
CA ARG A 92 -10.72 -2.96 19.50
C ARG A 92 -10.05 -4.31 19.33
N VAL A 93 -10.79 -5.32 18.84
CA VAL A 93 -10.24 -6.67 18.60
C VAL A 93 -9.13 -6.61 17.55
N TYR A 94 -9.39 -5.99 16.40
CA TYR A 94 -8.41 -5.86 15.31
C TYR A 94 -7.13 -5.15 15.77
N MET A 95 -7.28 -4.06 16.50
CA MET A 95 -6.15 -3.30 17.03
C MET A 95 -5.49 -3.98 18.23
N GLY A 96 -6.12 -4.95 18.90
CA GLY A 96 -5.61 -5.56 20.12
C GLY A 96 -5.69 -4.62 21.33
N TRP A 97 -6.76 -3.86 21.45
CA TRP A 97 -7.06 -3.04 22.63
C TRP A 97 -7.87 -3.84 23.66
N LYS A 98 -7.62 -3.59 24.95
CA LYS A 98 -8.45 -4.14 26.02
C LYS A 98 -9.87 -3.59 25.91
N HIS A 99 -10.86 -4.42 26.24
CA HIS A 99 -12.23 -3.95 26.43
C HIS A 99 -12.24 -2.84 27.50
N GLY A 100 -13.05 -1.80 27.31
CA GLY A 100 -13.05 -0.61 28.17
C GLY A 100 -11.84 0.33 28.03
N SER A 101 -10.94 0.10 27.06
CA SER A 101 -9.80 0.99 26.82
C SER A 101 -10.24 2.38 26.33
N ARG A 102 -9.71 3.43 26.97
CA ARG A 102 -9.84 4.85 26.52
C ARG A 102 -9.13 5.14 25.19
N MET A 103 -8.54 4.14 24.52
CA MET A 103 -7.92 4.34 23.21
C MET A 103 -8.95 4.68 22.13
N VAL A 104 -10.16 4.10 22.19
CA VAL A 104 -11.17 4.32 21.15
C VAL A 104 -11.69 5.75 21.16
N SER A 105 -11.92 6.31 22.36
CA SER A 105 -12.44 7.66 22.54
C SER A 105 -11.55 8.77 21.96
N ARG A 106 -10.28 8.47 21.64
CA ARG A 106 -9.37 9.40 20.96
C ARG A 106 -9.69 9.59 19.47
N TYR A 107 -10.48 8.68 18.88
CA TYR A 107 -10.81 8.69 17.45
C TYR A 107 -12.32 8.69 17.18
N SER A 108 -13.16 8.31 18.16
CA SER A 108 -14.62 8.20 18.00
C SER A 108 -15.38 9.47 18.40
N HIS A 109 -14.88 10.66 18.04
CA HIS A 109 -15.65 11.89 18.20
C HIS A 109 -16.79 11.95 17.17
N VAL A 110 -17.91 11.31 17.48
CA VAL A 110 -19.12 11.32 16.65
C VAL A 110 -20.02 12.46 17.10
N THR A 111 -20.35 13.38 16.19
CA THR A 111 -21.35 14.43 16.45
C THR A 111 -22.76 13.84 16.36
N SER A 112 -23.75 14.47 17.02
CA SER A 112 -25.15 14.01 16.97
C SER A 112 -25.70 13.93 15.54
N GLU A 113 -25.34 14.90 14.70
CA GLU A 113 -25.67 14.91 13.27
C GLU A 113 -25.11 13.66 12.57
N LYS A 114 -23.87 13.31 12.86
CA LYS A 114 -23.20 12.15 12.25
C LYS A 114 -23.75 10.81 12.75
N ALA A 115 -24.13 10.74 14.03
CA ALA A 115 -24.81 9.59 14.59
C ALA A 115 -26.18 9.39 13.90
N ASN A 116 -26.93 10.47 13.69
CA ASN A 116 -28.22 10.41 13.00
C ASN A 116 -28.07 9.99 11.53
N GLU A 117 -27.08 10.54 10.79
CA GLU A 117 -26.77 10.08 9.43
C GLU A 117 -26.51 8.56 9.39
N LEU A 118 -25.69 8.05 10.31
CA LEU A 118 -25.36 6.62 10.39
C LEU A 118 -26.60 5.76 10.66
N VAL A 119 -27.44 6.17 11.60
CA VAL A 119 -28.68 5.47 11.94
C VAL A 119 -29.66 5.51 10.76
N MET A 120 -29.81 6.66 10.11
CA MET A 120 -30.70 6.80 8.94
C MET A 120 -30.23 5.92 7.78
N ARG A 121 -28.92 5.89 7.52
CA ARG A 121 -28.31 5.02 6.51
C ARG A 121 -28.51 3.55 6.85
N ALA A 122 -28.24 3.14 8.08
CA ALA A 122 -28.28 1.74 8.50
C ALA A 122 -29.70 1.16 8.62
N ARG A 123 -30.66 1.96 9.11
CA ARG A 123 -32.05 1.50 9.32
C ARG A 123 -32.95 1.69 8.12
N TYR A 124 -32.76 2.78 7.37
CA TYR A 124 -33.71 3.21 6.33
C TYR A 124 -33.07 3.34 4.95
N GLY A 125 -31.75 3.13 4.82
CA GLY A 125 -31.05 3.24 3.53
C GLY A 125 -30.90 4.67 3.01
N LEU A 126 -31.22 5.69 3.80
CA LEU A 126 -31.18 7.09 3.38
C LEU A 126 -29.76 7.67 3.52
N LYS A 127 -29.16 8.11 2.40
CA LYS A 127 -27.91 8.88 2.41
C LYS A 127 -28.25 10.37 2.58
N THR A 128 -27.80 10.99 3.67
CA THR A 128 -28.04 12.42 3.95
C THR A 128 -26.89 13.34 3.52
N SER A 129 -25.80 12.79 2.97
CA SER A 129 -24.67 13.56 2.44
C SER A 129 -24.03 12.87 1.22
N GLU A 130 -23.60 13.69 0.25
CA GLU A 130 -22.78 13.25 -0.89
C GLU A 130 -21.30 13.19 -0.47
N GLU A 131 -20.92 12.15 0.26
CA GLU A 131 -19.50 11.85 0.41
C GLU A 131 -18.97 11.30 -0.91
N LYS A 132 -17.97 11.96 -1.51
CA LYS A 132 -17.17 11.39 -2.60
C LYS A 132 -16.43 10.17 -2.05
N GLU A 133 -17.04 9.01 -2.19
CA GLU A 133 -16.39 7.74 -1.90
C GLU A 133 -15.23 7.57 -2.89
N GLU A 134 -13.99 7.70 -2.41
CA GLU A 134 -12.83 7.23 -3.19
C GLU A 134 -13.06 5.74 -3.52
N PRO A 135 -12.75 5.29 -4.74
CA PRO A 135 -12.96 3.90 -5.10
C PRO A 135 -12.09 3.03 -4.20
N LYS A 136 -12.74 2.35 -3.24
CA LYS A 136 -12.13 1.41 -2.31
C LYS A 136 -12.43 0.00 -2.76
N GLY A 137 -11.46 -0.89 -2.55
CA GLY A 137 -11.64 -2.32 -2.77
C GLY A 137 -10.62 -2.88 -3.74
N TYR A 138 -10.91 -4.11 -4.16
CA TYR A 138 -10.03 -4.92 -4.98
C TYR A 138 -10.82 -5.42 -6.19
N LYS A 139 -10.15 -5.46 -7.35
CA LYS A 139 -10.63 -6.09 -8.58
C LYS A 139 -9.74 -7.28 -8.91
N GLU A 140 -10.27 -8.24 -9.65
CA GLU A 140 -9.49 -9.35 -10.15
C GLU A 140 -8.69 -8.92 -11.38
N CYS A 141 -7.40 -9.27 -11.43
CA CYS A 141 -6.59 -9.05 -12.63
C CYS A 141 -7.04 -10.01 -13.75
N PRO A 142 -7.43 -9.51 -14.94
CA PRO A 142 -7.98 -10.36 -16.01
C PRO A 142 -6.95 -11.30 -16.64
N ARG A 143 -5.64 -11.08 -16.40
CA ARG A 143 -4.57 -11.96 -16.90
C ARG A 143 -4.18 -13.04 -15.90
N CYS A 144 -4.07 -12.72 -14.61
CA CYS A 144 -3.49 -13.64 -13.62
C CYS A 144 -4.43 -14.03 -12.48
N GLY A 145 -5.67 -13.54 -12.47
CA GLY A 145 -6.70 -13.87 -11.49
C GLY A 145 -6.46 -13.35 -10.06
N ARG A 146 -5.41 -12.53 -9.84
CA ARG A 146 -5.07 -12.04 -8.50
C ARG A 146 -5.82 -10.76 -8.17
N MET A 147 -6.17 -10.61 -6.89
CA MET A 147 -6.80 -9.42 -6.35
C MET A 147 -5.80 -8.24 -6.29
N VAL A 148 -6.14 -7.16 -6.97
CA VAL A 148 -5.36 -5.92 -7.04
C VAL A 148 -6.24 -4.73 -6.63
N PRO A 149 -5.69 -3.68 -6.00
CA PRO A 149 -6.48 -2.50 -5.65
C PRO A 149 -7.19 -1.90 -6.86
N ILE A 150 -8.41 -1.42 -6.67
CA ILE A 150 -9.27 -0.93 -7.76
C ILE A 150 -8.65 0.26 -8.51
N ASP A 151 -7.91 1.11 -7.80
CA ASP A 151 -7.17 2.28 -8.25
C ASP A 151 -5.79 1.96 -8.86
N SER A 152 -5.37 0.69 -8.84
CA SER A 152 -4.07 0.29 -9.40
C SER A 152 -4.05 0.41 -10.92
N LYS A 153 -3.08 1.18 -11.43
CA LYS A 153 -2.80 1.32 -12.86
C LYS A 153 -2.13 0.09 -13.48
N TYR A 154 -1.44 -0.69 -12.66
CA TYR A 154 -0.69 -1.87 -13.07
C TYR A 154 -0.97 -3.03 -12.11
N CYS A 155 -0.93 -4.25 -12.63
CA CYS A 155 -0.94 -5.45 -11.81
C CYS A 155 0.43 -5.62 -11.14
N ASN A 156 0.47 -5.51 -9.82
CA ASN A 156 1.67 -5.70 -9.00
C ASN A 156 2.18 -7.15 -8.94
N TYR A 157 1.58 -8.08 -9.70
CA TYR A 157 1.99 -9.48 -9.78
C TYR A 157 2.47 -9.89 -11.17
N CYS A 158 1.80 -9.46 -12.23
CA CYS A 158 2.14 -9.86 -13.60
C CYS A 158 2.54 -8.69 -14.52
N GLY A 159 2.50 -7.45 -14.03
CA GLY A 159 2.88 -6.25 -14.79
C GLY A 159 1.83 -5.73 -15.77
N LEU A 160 0.69 -6.42 -15.95
CA LEU A 160 -0.37 -5.98 -16.87
C LEU A 160 -0.85 -4.57 -16.53
N VAL A 161 -0.95 -3.69 -17.55
CA VAL A 161 -1.59 -2.39 -17.42
C VAL A 161 -3.11 -2.55 -17.30
N LEU A 162 -3.67 -2.03 -16.20
CA LEU A 162 -5.09 -2.13 -15.83
C LEU A 162 -5.86 -0.83 -16.04
N ASP A 163 -5.15 0.27 -16.25
CA ASP A 163 -5.72 1.59 -16.48
C ASP A 163 -5.72 1.93 -17.99
N ARG A 164 -6.84 2.49 -18.46
CA ARG A 164 -7.02 2.78 -19.89
C ARG A 164 -6.11 3.89 -20.36
N GLU A 165 -5.92 4.95 -19.58
CA GLU A 165 -5.06 6.07 -19.98
C GLU A 165 -3.61 5.60 -20.05
N GLU A 166 -3.17 4.83 -19.06
CA GLU A 166 -1.83 4.29 -19.01
C GLU A 166 -1.56 3.29 -20.16
N LEU A 167 -2.55 2.47 -20.53
CA LEU A 167 -2.46 1.59 -21.69
C LEU A 167 -2.31 2.39 -22.99
N MET A 168 -3.03 3.51 -23.11
CA MET A 168 -2.89 4.40 -24.28
C MET A 168 -1.51 5.05 -24.33
N ARG A 169 -0.95 5.46 -23.18
CA ARG A 169 0.42 5.99 -23.11
C ARG A 169 1.46 4.95 -23.49
N GLU A 170 1.33 3.72 -23.00
CA GLU A 170 2.25 2.63 -23.35
C GLU A 170 2.21 2.33 -24.85
N ARG A 171 1.01 2.29 -25.46
CA ARG A 171 0.85 2.14 -26.92
C ARG A 171 1.48 3.28 -27.70
N GLU A 172 1.30 4.52 -27.26
CA GLU A 172 1.90 5.69 -27.90
C GLU A 172 3.44 5.66 -27.80
N LEU A 173 3.98 5.30 -26.64
CA LEU A 173 5.41 5.09 -26.45
C LEU A 173 5.95 4.01 -27.39
N MET A 174 5.25 2.87 -27.51
CA MET A 174 5.63 1.80 -28.43
C MET A 174 5.63 2.26 -29.88
N ARG A 175 4.62 3.03 -30.32
CA ARG A 175 4.63 3.63 -31.67
C ARG A 175 5.83 4.51 -31.92
N ARG A 176 6.19 5.38 -30.97
CA ARG A 176 7.38 6.23 -31.08
C ARG A 176 8.68 5.44 -31.12
N VAL A 177 8.74 4.32 -30.40
CA VAL A 177 9.88 3.39 -30.46
C VAL A 177 9.95 2.75 -31.85
N ASP A 178 8.83 2.32 -32.40
CA ASP A 178 8.77 1.74 -33.76
C ASP A 178 9.20 2.77 -34.82
N GLU A 179 8.70 4.01 -34.75
CA GLU A 179 9.12 5.12 -35.61
C GLU A 179 10.64 5.39 -35.50
N LEU A 180 11.18 5.38 -34.28
CA LEU A 180 12.61 5.54 -34.05
C LEU A 180 13.41 4.39 -34.67
N ILE A 181 12.91 3.15 -34.56
CA ILE A 181 13.55 1.97 -35.15
C ILE A 181 13.60 2.08 -36.68
N GLU A 182 12.52 2.51 -37.32
CA GLU A 182 12.53 2.69 -38.78
C GLU A 182 13.50 3.79 -39.22
N LEU A 183 13.51 4.94 -38.54
CA LEU A 183 14.50 6.01 -38.78
C LEU A 183 15.95 5.51 -38.64
N LEU A 184 16.21 4.64 -37.66
CA LEU A 184 17.53 4.03 -37.48
C LEU A 184 17.89 3.02 -38.56
N ARG A 185 16.92 2.31 -39.16
CA ARG A 185 17.16 1.44 -40.31
C ARG A 185 17.48 2.24 -41.56
N GLU A 186 16.72 3.30 -41.81
CA GLU A 186 16.91 4.16 -42.99
C GLU A 186 18.23 4.93 -42.93
N ASN A 187 18.75 5.19 -41.73
CA ASN A 187 19.99 5.95 -41.56
C ASN A 187 20.91 5.35 -40.49
N PRO A 188 21.70 4.30 -40.84
CA PRO A 188 22.52 3.56 -39.89
C PRO A 188 23.58 4.41 -39.15
N GLN A 189 23.98 5.54 -39.73
CA GLN A 189 24.96 6.48 -39.15
C GLN A 189 24.41 7.19 -37.89
N LEU A 190 23.09 7.35 -37.77
CA LEU A 190 22.43 7.93 -36.58
C LEU A 190 22.62 7.06 -35.34
N LEU A 191 22.71 5.74 -35.51
CA LEU A 191 22.95 4.81 -34.40
C LEU A 191 24.30 5.08 -33.72
N ASP A 192 25.33 5.38 -34.51
CA ASP A 192 26.67 5.70 -34.02
C ASP A 192 26.73 7.08 -33.34
N GLN A 193 25.93 8.05 -33.80
CA GLN A 193 25.79 9.34 -33.13
C GLN A 193 25.05 9.22 -31.78
N LEU A 194 23.98 8.44 -31.72
CA LEU A 194 23.25 8.15 -30.48
C LEU A 194 24.13 7.44 -29.43
N LYS A 195 24.92 6.45 -29.86
CA LYS A 195 25.88 5.77 -28.96
C LYS A 195 26.92 6.73 -28.37
N LYS A 196 27.32 7.77 -29.10
CA LYS A 196 28.25 8.81 -28.59
C LYS A 196 27.59 9.74 -27.57
N LEU A 197 26.28 9.99 -27.70
CA LEU A 197 25.52 10.83 -26.76
C LEU A 197 25.19 10.12 -25.43
N VAL A 198 24.85 8.83 -25.48
CA VAL A 198 24.48 8.04 -24.27
C VAL A 198 25.71 7.66 -23.41
N LYS A 199 26.92 7.70 -23.98
CA LYS A 199 28.18 7.45 -23.26
C LYS A 199 28.73 8.68 -22.50
N LYS A 200 28.04 9.81 -22.53
CA LYS A 200 28.31 10.99 -21.69
C LYS A 200 27.40 10.99 -20.47
#